data_AF-A0A1S1HAP7-F1
#
_entry.id   AF-A0A1S1HAP7-F1
#
_cell.length_a   1.000
_cell.length_b   1.000
_cell.length_c   1.000
_cell.angle_alpha   90.00
_cell.angle_beta   90.00
_cell.angle_gamma   90.00
#
_symmetry.space_group_name_H-M   'P 1'
#
loop_
_entity.id
_entity.type
_entity.pdbx_description
1 polymer ?
#
loop_
_entity_poly.entity_id
_entity_poly.type
_entity_poly.pdbx_seq_one_letter_code
_entity_poly.pdbx_strand_id
1 'polypeptide(L)'
;MATQTIERGRTGSVAPATAKAEAIEKAKAIAPDLAARIGSTPRTKFRGDPDVFGRLVEDHDRHRALLAMIEETEGKSPDRQKLFVELVKELKAHAAAEEQALWSTVLRDPETTDDARHAIAEHKEIDDMLTDLAARDMASSGWLRRFAGLKDEYLHHIREEEQEQFVAAEQHLQASDVRYMRRVFNRRKKEEKAAAKVEKKISLKD
;
A
#
# COMPACT_ATOMS: atom_id res chain seq x y z
N MET A 1 -17.44 -3.16 -28.04
CA MET A 1 -16.51 -4.30 -27.92
C MET A 1 -17.06 -5.23 -26.86
N ALA A 2 -17.00 -6.55 -27.05
CA ALA A 2 -17.49 -7.48 -26.02
C ALA A 2 -16.58 -7.38 -24.79
N THR A 3 -17.15 -6.98 -23.66
CA THR A 3 -16.51 -7.01 -22.34
C THR A 3 -16.18 -8.47 -22.04
N GLN A 4 -14.94 -8.89 -22.29
CA GLN A 4 -14.44 -10.16 -21.76
C GLN A 4 -14.29 -9.97 -20.26
N THR A 5 -15.31 -10.41 -19.51
CA THR A 5 -15.28 -10.44 -18.06
C THR A 5 -14.01 -11.14 -17.59
N ILE A 6 -13.22 -10.50 -16.73
CA ILE A 6 -12.13 -11.17 -16.00
C ILE A 6 -12.78 -12.33 -15.24
N GLU A 7 -12.55 -13.57 -15.70
CA GLU A 7 -13.00 -14.75 -14.97
C GLU A 7 -12.26 -14.79 -13.64
N ARG A 8 -12.94 -14.40 -12.56
CA ARG A 8 -12.48 -14.62 -11.19
C ARG A 8 -12.55 -16.12 -10.92
N GLY A 9 -11.46 -16.80 -11.22
CA GLY A 9 -11.32 -18.22 -10.93
C GLY A 9 -11.49 -18.45 -9.42
N ARG A 10 -12.51 -19.23 -9.03
CA ARG A 10 -12.68 -19.69 -7.63
C ARG A 10 -11.46 -20.45 -7.10
N THR A 11 -10.65 -20.98 -7.99
CA THR A 11 -9.42 -21.70 -7.68
C THR A 11 -8.37 -20.75 -7.10
N GLY A 12 -8.08 -20.89 -5.81
CA GLY A 12 -7.04 -20.13 -5.12
C GLY A 12 -7.50 -18.85 -4.40
N SER A 13 -8.80 -18.53 -4.40
CA SER A 13 -9.33 -17.45 -3.56
C SER A 13 -9.30 -17.85 -2.08
N VAL A 14 -8.90 -16.90 -1.24
CA VAL A 14 -8.86 -17.01 0.22
C VAL A 14 -10.03 -16.21 0.79
N ALA A 15 -10.66 -16.72 1.86
CA ALA A 15 -11.73 -15.96 2.52
C ALA A 15 -11.22 -14.57 2.95
N PRO A 16 -11.96 -13.48 2.73
CA PRO A 16 -11.46 -12.13 3.00
C PRO A 16 -10.96 -11.92 4.44
N ALA A 17 -11.61 -12.55 5.42
CA ALA A 17 -11.18 -12.51 6.82
C ALA A 17 -9.83 -13.21 7.04
N THR A 18 -9.61 -14.35 6.39
CA THR A 18 -8.36 -15.11 6.45
C THR A 18 -7.23 -14.34 5.76
N ALA A 19 -7.46 -13.81 4.56
CA ALA A 19 -6.46 -13.02 3.82
C ALA A 19 -6.01 -11.79 4.63
N LYS A 20 -6.96 -11.08 5.24
CA LYS A 20 -6.66 -9.96 6.14
C LYS A 20 -5.86 -10.41 7.37
N ALA A 21 -6.24 -11.51 8.01
CA ALA A 21 -5.51 -12.02 9.17
C ALA A 21 -4.06 -12.39 8.81
N GLU A 22 -3.84 -13.05 7.68
CA GLU A 22 -2.49 -13.38 7.19
C GLU A 22 -1.64 -12.13 6.91
N ALA A 23 -2.23 -11.08 6.32
CA ALA A 23 -1.55 -9.81 6.10
C ALA A 23 -1.16 -9.12 7.42
N ILE A 24 -2.03 -9.17 8.43
CA ILE A 24 -1.75 -8.65 9.77
C ILE A 24 -0.61 -9.42 10.44
N GLU A 25 -0.61 -10.76 10.34
CA GLU A 25 0.46 -11.58 10.92
C GLU A 25 1.83 -11.28 10.29
N LYS A 26 1.89 -10.93 8.99
CA LYS A 26 3.13 -10.47 8.35
C LYS A 26 3.67 -9.16 8.92
N ALA A 27 2.79 -8.27 9.39
CA ALA A 27 3.22 -7.06 10.10
C ALA A 27 3.66 -7.39 11.54
N LYS A 28 2.90 -8.23 12.24
CA LYS A 28 3.24 -8.67 13.61
C LYS A 28 4.55 -9.44 13.70
N ALA A 29 4.98 -10.11 12.64
CA ALA A 29 6.31 -10.71 12.57
C ALA A 29 7.47 -9.72 12.82
N ILE A 30 7.25 -8.40 12.64
CA ILE A 30 8.26 -7.37 12.90
C ILE A 30 8.36 -7.01 14.39
N ALA A 31 7.22 -6.99 15.08
CA ALA A 31 7.11 -6.68 16.50
C ALA A 31 5.95 -7.50 17.12
N PRO A 32 6.19 -8.78 17.50
CA PRO A 32 5.14 -9.74 17.85
C PRO A 32 4.30 -9.36 19.07
N ASP A 33 4.89 -8.59 19.98
CA ASP A 33 4.27 -8.20 21.25
C ASP A 33 3.35 -6.97 21.11
N LEU A 34 3.36 -6.30 19.96
CA LEU A 34 2.49 -5.14 19.70
C LEU A 34 1.16 -5.56 19.09
N ALA A 35 0.09 -4.93 19.55
CA ALA A 35 -1.23 -5.09 18.96
C ALA A 35 -1.34 -4.30 17.65
N ALA A 36 -2.08 -4.84 16.67
CA ALA A 36 -2.41 -4.16 15.43
C ALA A 36 -3.88 -3.69 15.46
N ARG A 37 -4.15 -2.54 16.10
CA ARG A 37 -5.51 -2.00 16.28
C ARG A 37 -6.01 -1.24 15.05
N ILE A 38 -6.31 -1.98 13.97
CA ILE A 38 -6.61 -1.42 12.63
C ILE A 38 -8.00 -0.75 12.51
N GLY A 39 -8.89 -0.89 13.50
CA GLY A 39 -10.26 -0.38 13.38
C GLY A 39 -11.03 -1.01 12.20
N SER A 40 -11.99 -0.28 11.63
CA SER A 40 -12.73 -0.71 10.45
C SER A 40 -11.93 -0.49 9.17
N THR A 41 -11.88 -1.49 8.30
CA THR A 41 -11.27 -1.38 6.96
C THR A 41 -12.34 -1.17 5.89
N PRO A 42 -12.03 -0.47 4.79
CA PRO A 42 -12.96 -0.28 3.68
C PRO A 42 -13.52 -1.60 3.12
N ARG A 43 -14.76 -1.55 2.61
CA ARG A 43 -15.37 -2.67 1.90
C ARG A 43 -14.78 -2.73 0.49
N THR A 44 -14.18 -3.85 0.13
CA THR A 44 -13.69 -4.10 -1.22
C THR A 44 -13.95 -5.54 -1.64
N LYS A 45 -14.20 -5.76 -2.93
CA LYS A 45 -14.41 -7.08 -3.54
C LYS A 45 -13.10 -7.81 -3.86
N PHE A 46 -11.96 -7.12 -3.81
CA PHE A 46 -10.66 -7.67 -4.20
C PHE A 46 -9.96 -8.43 -3.09
N ARG A 47 -10.34 -8.21 -1.82
CA ARG A 47 -9.68 -8.86 -0.67
C ARG A 47 -9.80 -10.39 -0.76
N GLY A 48 -8.65 -11.07 -0.80
CA GLY A 48 -8.58 -12.53 -0.93
C GLY A 48 -8.74 -13.06 -2.37
N ASP A 49 -8.79 -12.18 -3.37
CA ASP A 49 -8.69 -12.57 -4.78
C ASP A 49 -7.25 -13.02 -5.09
N PRO A 50 -7.03 -14.13 -5.82
CA PRO A 50 -5.69 -14.57 -6.19
C PRO A 50 -4.99 -13.65 -7.22
N ASP A 51 -5.70 -12.67 -7.80
CA ASP A 51 -5.20 -11.80 -8.86
C ASP A 51 -4.29 -10.64 -8.39
N VAL A 52 -4.07 -9.63 -9.25
CA VAL A 52 -3.24 -8.47 -8.90
C VAL A 52 -3.91 -7.55 -7.90
N PHE A 53 -5.23 -7.34 -7.98
CA PHE A 53 -5.94 -6.45 -7.08
C PHE A 53 -6.00 -7.05 -5.69
N GLY A 54 -6.27 -8.35 -5.57
CA GLY A 54 -6.20 -9.02 -4.27
C GLY A 54 -4.80 -9.00 -3.66
N ARG A 55 -3.76 -9.10 -4.49
CA ARG A 55 -2.37 -8.94 -4.06
C ARG A 55 -2.06 -7.51 -3.57
N LEU A 56 -2.59 -6.46 -4.22
CA LEU A 56 -2.45 -5.07 -3.77
C LEU A 56 -3.16 -4.86 -2.41
N VAL A 57 -4.39 -5.35 -2.29
CA VAL A 57 -5.16 -5.27 -1.03
C VAL A 57 -4.49 -6.04 0.12
N GLU A 58 -3.79 -7.14 -0.17
CA GLU A 58 -2.98 -7.85 0.82
C GLU A 58 -1.85 -6.95 1.38
N ASP A 59 -1.16 -6.19 0.52
CA ASP A 59 -0.18 -5.19 0.95
C ASP A 59 -0.89 -4.09 1.77
N HIS A 60 -2.04 -3.59 1.34
CA HIS A 60 -2.79 -2.56 2.05
C HIS A 60 -3.18 -2.98 3.47
N ASP A 61 -3.70 -4.20 3.64
CA ASP A 61 -4.04 -4.72 4.97
C ASP A 61 -2.80 -4.86 5.87
N ARG A 62 -1.64 -5.21 5.28
CA ARG A 62 -0.36 -5.23 6.00
C ARG A 62 0.11 -3.83 6.37
N HIS A 63 -0.02 -2.85 5.48
CA HIS A 63 0.37 -1.46 5.74
C HIS A 63 -0.50 -0.83 6.83
N ARG A 64 -1.81 -1.08 6.81
CA ARG A 64 -2.72 -0.71 7.90
C ARG A 64 -2.27 -1.26 9.24
N ALA A 65 -1.81 -2.52 9.27
CA ALA A 65 -1.28 -3.14 10.48
C ALA A 65 0.02 -2.46 10.95
N LEU A 66 0.97 -2.19 10.05
CA LEU A 66 2.21 -1.47 10.39
C LEU A 66 1.92 -0.07 10.95
N LEU A 67 1.01 0.67 10.33
CA LEU A 67 0.59 2.00 10.80
C LEU A 67 -0.01 1.93 12.21
N ALA A 68 -0.96 1.02 12.42
CA ALA A 68 -1.59 0.83 13.73
C ALA A 68 -0.56 0.42 14.79
N MET A 69 0.37 -0.50 14.48
CA MET A 69 1.39 -0.94 15.41
C MET A 69 2.39 0.17 15.78
N ILE A 70 2.67 1.12 14.87
CA ILE A 70 3.52 2.28 15.19
C ILE A 70 2.83 3.18 16.22
N GLU A 71 1.51 3.36 16.14
CA GLU A 71 0.76 4.16 17.13
C GLU A 71 0.80 3.55 18.54
N GLU A 72 0.98 2.23 18.65
CA GLU A 72 1.12 1.54 19.93
C GLU A 72 2.47 1.73 20.61
N THR A 73 3.43 2.34 19.91
CA THR A 73 4.76 2.58 20.45
C THR A 73 4.86 3.92 21.13
N GLU A 74 5.84 4.09 22.01
CA GLU A 74 6.16 5.36 22.67
C GLU A 74 7.61 5.82 22.38
N GLY A 75 7.82 7.14 22.38
CA GLY A 75 9.15 7.74 22.26
C GLY A 75 9.94 7.28 21.03
N LYS A 76 11.20 6.88 21.22
CA LYS A 76 12.03 6.29 20.17
C LYS A 76 12.33 4.83 20.52
N SER A 77 11.28 4.06 20.82
CA SER A 77 11.45 2.65 21.16
C SER A 77 12.09 1.87 19.99
N PRO A 78 12.82 0.78 20.29
CA PRO A 78 13.37 -0.08 19.24
C PRO A 78 12.32 -0.58 18.25
N ASP A 79 11.11 -0.88 18.73
CA ASP A 79 10.03 -1.36 17.87
C ASP A 79 9.47 -0.27 16.97
N ARG A 80 9.34 1.00 17.45
CA ARG A 80 9.00 2.13 16.58
C ARG A 80 9.96 2.26 15.42
N GLN A 81 11.27 2.14 15.70
CA GLN A 81 12.30 2.25 14.68
C GLN A 81 12.22 1.11 13.66
N LYS A 82 12.08 -0.14 14.11
CA LYS A 82 11.94 -1.31 13.22
C LYS A 82 10.69 -1.20 12.35
N LEU A 83 9.54 -0.91 12.97
CA LEU A 83 8.26 -0.78 12.28
C LEU A 83 8.28 0.36 11.26
N PHE A 84 8.84 1.52 11.62
CA PHE A 84 8.95 2.65 10.69
C PHE A 84 9.87 2.33 9.51
N VAL A 85 11.01 1.65 9.73
CA VAL A 85 11.87 1.18 8.64
C VAL A 85 11.13 0.22 7.72
N GLU A 86 10.36 -0.72 8.28
CA GLU A 86 9.57 -1.65 7.49
C GLU A 86 8.46 -0.92 6.71
N LEU A 87 7.73 0.00 7.35
CA LEU A 87 6.70 0.82 6.71
C LEU A 87 7.27 1.59 5.51
N VAL A 88 8.39 2.30 5.68
CA VAL A 88 9.04 3.04 4.59
C VAL A 88 9.38 2.11 3.43
N LYS A 89 9.97 0.94 3.71
CA LYS A 89 10.34 -0.02 2.67
C LYS A 89 9.12 -0.62 1.96
N GLU A 90 8.07 -0.91 2.71
CA GLU A 90 6.84 -1.47 2.19
C GLU A 90 6.10 -0.48 1.29
N LEU A 91 5.88 0.76 1.75
CA LEU A 91 5.19 1.80 0.99
C LEU A 91 5.95 2.18 -0.28
N LYS A 92 7.27 2.46 -0.17
CA LYS A 92 8.10 2.80 -1.35
C LYS A 92 8.06 1.69 -2.41
N ALA A 93 8.24 0.45 -1.97
CA ALA A 93 8.26 -0.67 -2.90
C ALA A 93 6.88 -0.99 -3.47
N HIS A 94 5.82 -0.75 -2.69
CA HIS A 94 4.43 -0.91 -3.14
C HIS A 94 4.14 0.05 -4.29
N ALA A 95 4.25 1.34 -4.01
CA ALA A 95 4.01 2.42 -4.97
C ALA A 95 4.82 2.20 -6.25
N ALA A 96 6.14 2.00 -6.14
CA ALA A 96 6.99 1.79 -7.31
C ALA A 96 6.61 0.53 -8.11
N ALA A 97 6.20 -0.55 -7.46
CA ALA A 97 5.78 -1.78 -8.15
C ALA A 97 4.41 -1.64 -8.80
N GLU A 98 3.50 -0.92 -8.17
CA GLU A 98 2.17 -0.62 -8.68
C GLU A 98 2.22 0.31 -9.89
N GLU A 99 3.02 1.38 -9.82
CA GLU A 99 3.27 2.28 -10.96
C GLU A 99 3.76 1.52 -12.19
N GLN A 100 4.67 0.57 -11.97
CA GLN A 100 5.28 -0.21 -13.05
C GLN A 100 4.39 -1.34 -13.55
N ALA A 101 3.43 -1.81 -12.75
CA ALA A 101 2.52 -2.90 -13.10
C ALA A 101 1.14 -2.40 -13.52
N LEU A 102 0.40 -1.82 -12.58
CA LEU A 102 -0.97 -1.35 -12.75
C LEU A 102 -0.99 -0.05 -13.55
N TRP A 103 -0.46 1.04 -12.99
CA TRP A 103 -0.64 2.37 -13.57
C TRP A 103 -0.01 2.50 -14.97
N SER A 104 1.13 1.86 -15.24
CA SER A 104 1.72 1.81 -16.59
C SER A 104 0.87 1.07 -17.64
N THR A 105 0.00 0.16 -17.20
CA THR A 105 -0.93 -0.58 -18.06
C THR A 105 -2.16 0.27 -18.34
N VAL A 106 -2.78 0.84 -17.29
CA VAL A 106 -4.00 1.65 -17.45
C VAL A 106 -3.74 3.01 -18.09
N LEU A 107 -2.57 3.64 -17.89
CA LEU A 107 -2.17 4.89 -18.57
C LEU A 107 -2.23 4.85 -20.11
N ARG A 108 -2.33 3.66 -20.71
CA ARG A 108 -2.49 3.50 -22.17
C ARG A 108 -3.90 3.77 -22.65
N ASP A 109 -4.88 3.70 -21.76
CA ASP A 109 -6.27 4.06 -22.03
C ASP A 109 -6.50 5.53 -21.64
N PRO A 110 -6.82 6.42 -22.61
CA PRO A 110 -7.13 7.82 -22.33
C PRO A 110 -8.22 8.02 -21.27
N GLU A 111 -9.19 7.10 -21.17
CA GLU A 111 -10.31 7.21 -20.21
C GLU A 111 -9.88 7.03 -18.75
N THR A 112 -8.73 6.40 -18.49
CA THR A 112 -8.23 6.12 -17.13
C THR A 112 -6.96 6.93 -16.78
N THR A 113 -6.58 7.86 -17.66
CA THR A 113 -5.32 8.62 -17.53
C THR A 113 -5.30 9.53 -16.30
N ASP A 114 -6.41 10.18 -15.98
CA ASP A 114 -6.48 11.10 -14.84
C ASP A 114 -6.41 10.35 -13.51
N ASP A 115 -7.10 9.21 -13.38
CA ASP A 115 -7.01 8.33 -12.21
C ASP A 115 -5.57 7.86 -11.97
N ALA A 116 -4.89 7.39 -13.02
CA ALA A 116 -3.52 6.91 -12.90
C ALA A 116 -2.55 8.05 -12.53
N ARG A 117 -2.72 9.25 -13.09
CA ARG A 117 -1.91 10.42 -12.71
C ARG A 117 -2.14 10.84 -11.27
N HIS A 118 -3.39 10.77 -10.81
CA HIS A 118 -3.75 11.08 -9.44
C HIS A 118 -3.08 10.12 -8.47
N ALA A 119 -3.21 8.81 -8.66
CA ALA A 119 -2.56 7.79 -7.82
C ALA A 119 -1.03 7.96 -7.77
N ILE A 120 -0.39 8.21 -8.93
CA ILE A 120 1.06 8.47 -9.01
C ILE A 120 1.45 9.75 -8.25
N ALA A 121 0.63 10.79 -8.30
CA ALA A 121 0.89 12.02 -7.56
C ALA A 121 0.81 11.78 -6.04
N GLU A 122 -0.21 11.08 -5.57
CA GLU A 122 -0.37 10.72 -4.16
C GLU A 122 0.82 9.89 -3.65
N HIS A 123 1.32 8.94 -4.45
CA HIS A 123 2.54 8.18 -4.10
C HIS A 123 3.73 9.08 -3.81
N LYS A 124 3.92 10.12 -4.63
CA LYS A 124 5.02 11.06 -4.47
C LYS A 124 4.85 11.92 -3.22
N GLU A 125 3.62 12.30 -2.89
CA GLU A 125 3.31 13.04 -1.66
C GLU A 125 3.56 12.18 -0.41
N ILE A 126 3.12 10.93 -0.42
CA ILE A 126 3.38 9.94 0.64
C ILE A 126 4.89 9.74 0.84
N ASP A 127 5.68 9.63 -0.24
CA ASP A 127 7.13 9.51 -0.15
C ASP A 127 7.80 10.74 0.49
N ASP A 128 7.35 11.95 0.13
CA ASP A 128 7.84 13.18 0.76
C ASP A 128 7.51 13.22 2.26
N MET A 129 6.33 12.75 2.66
CA MET A 129 5.94 12.65 4.07
C MET A 129 6.81 11.63 4.83
N LEU A 130 7.11 10.48 4.21
CA LEU A 130 7.99 9.46 4.79
C LEU A 130 9.42 9.99 5.00
N THR A 131 9.97 10.69 4.00
CA THR A 131 11.34 11.24 4.10
C THR A 131 11.44 12.40 5.10
N ASP A 132 10.38 13.20 5.25
CA ASP A 132 10.27 14.23 6.29
C ASP A 132 10.21 13.60 7.69
N LEU A 133 9.39 12.57 7.88
CA LEU A 133 9.31 11.85 9.15
C LEU A 133 10.64 11.19 9.52
N ALA A 134 11.35 10.61 8.55
CA ALA A 134 12.64 9.97 8.75
C ALA A 134 13.75 10.95 9.16
N ALA A 135 13.64 12.23 8.78
CA ALA A 135 14.58 13.28 9.15
C ALA A 135 14.36 13.84 10.56
N ARG A 136 13.24 13.51 11.21
CA ARG A 136 12.81 14.09 12.48
C ARG A 136 13.05 13.16 13.66
N ASP A 137 13.09 13.74 14.85
CA ASP A 137 13.20 12.97 16.09
C ASP A 137 11.89 12.28 16.43
N MET A 138 11.88 10.95 16.33
CA MET A 138 10.75 10.07 16.66
C MET A 138 10.25 10.25 18.10
N ALA A 139 11.08 10.70 19.03
CA ALA A 139 10.64 10.94 20.41
C ALA A 139 9.81 12.24 20.56
N SER A 140 9.82 13.12 19.57
CA SER A 140 9.16 14.42 19.66
C SER A 140 7.64 14.33 19.43
N SER A 141 6.87 15.17 20.12
CA SER A 141 5.43 15.32 19.85
C SER A 141 5.14 15.81 18.43
N GLY A 142 6.07 16.56 17.82
CA GLY A 142 5.99 16.99 16.44
C GLY A 142 6.06 15.84 15.44
N TRP A 143 6.81 14.79 15.75
CA TRP A 143 6.86 13.57 14.93
C TRP A 143 5.53 12.83 14.96
N LEU A 144 4.90 12.68 16.14
CA LEU A 144 3.59 12.03 16.26
C LEU A 144 2.50 12.74 15.44
N ARG A 145 2.46 14.08 15.46
CA ARG A 145 1.51 14.85 14.64
C ARG A 145 1.71 14.63 13.14
N ARG A 146 2.96 14.55 12.69
CA ARG A 146 3.29 14.30 11.28
C ARG A 146 2.99 12.86 10.88
N PHE A 147 3.21 11.91 11.78
CA PHE A 147 2.89 10.52 11.57
C PHE A 147 1.38 10.31 11.44
N ALA A 148 0.59 10.99 12.27
CA ALA A 148 -0.87 11.01 12.14
C ALA A 148 -1.30 11.54 10.76
N GLY A 149 -0.71 12.65 10.30
CA GLY A 149 -0.96 13.16 8.95
C GLY A 149 -0.60 12.16 7.84
N LEU A 150 0.58 11.52 7.91
CA LEU A 150 0.97 10.46 6.96
C LEU A 150 -0.05 9.32 6.97
N LYS A 151 -0.47 8.88 8.15
CA LYS A 151 -1.46 7.81 8.30
C LYS A 151 -2.78 8.20 7.64
N ASP A 152 -3.28 9.39 7.91
CA ASP A 152 -4.55 9.87 7.34
C ASP A 152 -4.49 9.92 5.80
N GLU A 153 -3.41 10.49 5.25
CA GLU A 153 -3.18 10.57 3.80
C GLU A 153 -3.07 9.17 3.18
N TYR A 154 -2.25 8.31 3.76
CA TYR A 154 -2.04 6.96 3.25
C TYR A 154 -3.31 6.11 3.29
N LEU A 155 -4.09 6.21 4.38
CA LEU A 155 -5.37 5.50 4.51
C LEU A 155 -6.44 6.08 3.59
N HIS A 156 -6.34 7.36 3.23
CA HIS A 156 -7.17 8.00 2.22
C HIS A 156 -6.91 7.39 0.85
N HIS A 157 -5.68 7.49 0.39
CA HIS A 157 -5.19 6.94 -0.87
C HIS A 157 -5.61 5.47 -1.10
N ILE A 158 -5.23 4.54 -0.19
CA ILE A 158 -5.54 3.11 -0.39
C ILE A 158 -7.04 2.78 -0.30
N ARG A 159 -7.87 3.68 0.25
CA ARG A 159 -9.33 3.51 0.24
C ARG A 159 -9.88 3.87 -1.13
N GLU A 160 -9.43 4.97 -1.73
CA GLU A 160 -9.83 5.37 -3.08
C GLU A 160 -9.42 4.32 -4.11
N GLU A 161 -8.20 3.80 -3.98
CA GLU A 161 -7.76 2.66 -4.78
C GLU A 161 -8.69 1.44 -4.64
N GLU A 162 -8.92 0.99 -3.41
CA GLU A 162 -9.70 -0.23 -3.14
C GLU A 162 -11.17 -0.16 -3.55
N GLN A 163 -11.78 1.03 -3.53
CA GLN A 163 -13.22 1.23 -3.69
C GLN A 163 -13.61 1.86 -5.02
N GLU A 164 -12.71 2.62 -5.63
CA GLU A 164 -13.00 3.44 -6.81
C GLU A 164 -12.04 3.10 -7.94
N GLN A 165 -10.74 3.36 -7.77
CA GLN A 165 -9.79 3.28 -8.89
C GLN A 165 -9.56 1.85 -9.36
N PHE A 166 -9.43 0.85 -8.48
CA PHE A 166 -9.32 -0.56 -8.87
C PHE A 166 -10.60 -1.06 -9.55
N VAL A 167 -11.77 -0.56 -9.13
CA VAL A 167 -13.06 -0.93 -9.71
C VAL A 167 -13.22 -0.34 -11.12
N ALA A 168 -12.74 0.89 -11.32
CA ALA A 168 -12.68 1.52 -12.64
C ALA A 168 -11.67 0.78 -13.53
N ALA A 169 -10.41 0.66 -13.09
CA ALA A 169 -9.34 -0.01 -13.83
C ALA A 169 -9.73 -1.42 -14.31
N GLU A 170 -10.34 -2.24 -13.43
CA GLU A 170 -10.77 -3.60 -13.78
C GLU A 170 -11.67 -3.65 -15.03
N GLN A 171 -12.48 -2.62 -15.29
CA GLN A 171 -13.41 -2.58 -16.42
C GLN A 171 -12.70 -2.46 -17.78
N HIS A 172 -11.46 -2.00 -17.79
CA HIS A 172 -10.66 -1.77 -19.00
C HIS A 172 -9.62 -2.88 -19.24
N LEU A 173 -9.56 -3.88 -18.36
CA LEU A 173 -8.50 -4.89 -18.36
C LEU A 173 -8.98 -6.26 -18.84
N GLN A 174 -8.12 -6.95 -19.57
CA GLN A 174 -8.32 -8.35 -19.94
C GLN A 174 -7.69 -9.28 -18.91
N ALA A 175 -8.11 -10.53 -18.87
CA ALA A 175 -7.51 -11.54 -17.99
C ALA A 175 -6.00 -11.72 -18.23
N SER A 176 -5.50 -11.48 -19.45
CA SER A 176 -4.06 -11.46 -19.75
C SER A 176 -3.34 -10.32 -19.06
N ASP A 177 -3.95 -9.14 -18.98
CA ASP A 177 -3.37 -7.96 -18.35
C ASP A 177 -3.24 -8.19 -16.86
N VAL A 178 -4.32 -8.67 -16.22
CA VAL A 178 -4.33 -9.04 -14.80
C VAL A 178 -3.21 -10.03 -14.44
N ARG A 179 -3.03 -11.08 -15.25
CA ARG A 179 -1.92 -12.05 -15.05
C ARG A 179 -0.55 -11.43 -15.26
N TYR A 180 -0.41 -10.55 -16.25
CA TYR A 180 0.83 -9.83 -16.53
C TYR A 180 1.20 -8.90 -15.38
N MET A 181 0.28 -8.03 -14.97
CA MET A 181 0.46 -7.07 -13.89
C MET A 181 0.84 -7.77 -12.58
N ARG A 182 0.16 -8.88 -12.23
CA ARG A 182 0.52 -9.65 -11.02
C ARG A 182 1.96 -10.16 -11.05
N ARG A 183 2.44 -10.61 -12.22
CA ARG A 183 3.83 -11.07 -12.38
C ARG A 183 4.81 -9.90 -12.25
N VAL A 184 4.51 -8.77 -12.89
CA VAL A 184 5.33 -7.56 -12.83
C VAL A 184 5.38 -7.03 -11.41
N PHE A 185 4.24 -6.84 -10.76
CA PHE A 185 4.12 -6.34 -9.40
C PHE A 185 4.97 -7.17 -8.42
N ASN A 186 4.81 -8.50 -8.41
CA ASN A 186 5.56 -9.36 -7.48
C ASN A 186 7.08 -9.30 -7.71
N ARG A 187 7.53 -9.25 -8.97
CA ARG A 187 8.96 -9.10 -9.29
C ARG A 187 9.47 -7.74 -8.82
N ARG A 188 8.78 -6.67 -9.22
CA ARG A 188 9.20 -5.30 -8.94
C ARG A 188 9.15 -5.01 -7.45
N LYS A 189 8.08 -5.35 -6.74
CA LYS A 189 7.97 -5.18 -5.27
C LYS A 189 9.16 -5.80 -4.55
N LYS A 190 9.61 -6.99 -4.95
CA LYS A 190 10.79 -7.64 -4.36
C LYS A 190 12.07 -6.84 -4.61
N GLU A 191 12.31 -6.43 -5.85
CA GLU A 191 13.50 -5.66 -6.25
C GLU A 191 13.51 -4.27 -5.61
N GLU A 192 12.40 -3.55 -5.68
CA GLU A 192 12.23 -2.22 -5.10
C GLU A 192 12.37 -2.27 -3.57
N LYS A 193 11.80 -3.27 -2.89
CA LYS A 193 11.96 -3.40 -1.43
C LYS A 193 13.40 -3.69 -1.02
N ALA A 194 14.14 -4.46 -1.83
CA ALA A 194 15.56 -4.72 -1.58
C ALA A 194 16.41 -3.45 -1.79
N ALA A 195 16.03 -2.59 -2.72
CA ALA A 195 16.71 -1.32 -3.01
C ALA A 195 16.29 -0.15 -2.11
N ALA A 196 15.09 -0.22 -1.51
CA ALA A 196 14.49 0.87 -0.75
C ALA A 196 15.35 1.29 0.45
N LYS A 197 15.59 2.61 0.53
CA LYS A 197 16.36 3.25 1.60
C LYS A 197 15.47 4.22 2.38
N VAL A 198 15.73 4.31 3.68
CA VAL A 198 15.19 5.36 4.54
C VAL A 198 16.00 6.63 4.28
N GLU A 199 15.50 7.45 3.37
CA GLU A 199 16.06 8.76 3.06
C GLU A 199 15.57 9.79 4.08
N LYS A 200 16.39 10.79 4.36
CA LYS A 200 16.10 11.83 5.35
C LYS A 200 16.19 13.18 4.68
N LYS A 201 15.04 13.81 4.47
CA LYS A 201 14.95 15.13 3.87
C LYS A 201 13.85 15.90 4.57
N ILE A 202 14.20 17.03 5.20
CA ILE A 202 13.19 17.89 5.84
C ILE A 202 12.35 18.53 4.73
N SER A 203 11.04 18.38 4.82
CA SER A 203 10.10 19.15 4.01
C SER A 203 9.81 20.46 4.72
N LEU A 204 10.26 21.56 4.13
CA LEU A 204 9.88 22.91 4.52
C LEU A 204 8.66 23.25 3.64
N LYS A 205 7.45 23.20 4.20
CA LYS A 205 6.32 23.86 3.56
C LYS A 205 6.53 25.36 3.80
N ASP A 206 6.73 26.12 2.73
CA ASP A 206 6.66 27.58 2.75
C ASP A 206 5.26 28.06 3.21
#